data_AF-A0A349D6D7-F1
#
_entry.id   AF-A0A349D6D7-F1
#
_cell.length_a   1.000
_cell.length_b   1.000
_cell.length_c   1.000
_cell.angle_alpha   90.00
_cell.angle_beta   90.00
_cell.angle_gamma   90.00
#
_symmetry.space_group_name_H-M   'P 1'
#
loop_
_entity.id
_entity.type
_entity.pdbx_description
1 polymer ?
#
loop_
_entity_poly.entity_id
_entity_poly.type
_entity_poly.pdbx_seq_one_letter_code
_entity_poly.pdbx_strand_id
1 'polypeptide(L)' 'MDYRAGETLLVDKDLGWTSFDVVNKLRYALKALYGVKKFKVGHAGTLDPLASGLLLICTGKKTKEIDGFTG' A
#
# COMPACT_ATOMS: atom_id res chain seq x y z
N MET A 1 8.33 11.84 6.85
CA MET A 1 7.99 10.80 5.87
C MET A 1 7.74 11.46 4.53
N ASP A 2 8.34 10.93 3.46
CA ASP A 2 8.15 11.36 2.08
C ASP A 2 7.59 10.20 1.24
N TYR A 3 6.27 10.05 1.33
CA TYR A 3 5.53 9.04 0.56
C TYR A 3 5.63 9.25 -0.96
N ARG A 4 6.00 10.45 -1.45
CA ARG A 4 6.17 10.71 -2.89
C ARG A 4 7.51 10.18 -3.39
N ALA A 5 8.59 10.38 -2.64
CA ALA A 5 9.88 9.74 -2.93
C ALA A 5 9.74 8.22 -2.88
N GLY A 6 9.00 7.72 -1.89
CA GLY A 6 8.61 6.33 -1.75
C GLY A 6 9.10 5.72 -0.44
N GLU A 7 8.19 5.02 0.22
CA GLU A 7 8.39 4.37 1.52
C GLU A 7 7.68 3.01 1.56
N THR A 8 8.14 2.14 2.45
CA THR A 8 7.49 0.89 2.83
C THR A 8 6.76 1.10 4.16
N LEU A 9 5.47 0.82 4.16
CA LEU A 9 4.55 1.00 5.27
C LEU A 9 4.09 -0.38 5.76
N LEU A 10 4.00 -0.52 7.07
CA LEU A 10 3.43 -1.68 7.72
C LEU A 10 1.97 -1.35 8.05
N VAL A 11 1.03 -2.07 7.44
CA VAL A 11 -0.40 -1.87 7.64
C VAL A 11 -0.99 -3.13 8.23
N ASP A 12 -1.67 -3.00 9.36
CA ASP A 12 -2.52 -4.09 9.85
C ASP A 12 -3.83 -4.08 9.04
N LYS A 13 -4.06 -5.13 8.25
CA LYS A 13 -5.24 -5.25 7.40
C LYS A 13 -6.38 -5.86 8.21
N ASP A 14 -7.50 -5.14 8.25
CA ASP A 14 -8.72 -5.64 8.88
C ASP A 14 -9.33 -6.84 8.14
N LEU A 15 -10.11 -7.64 8.89
CA LEU A 15 -10.94 -8.71 8.36
C LEU A 15 -12.02 -8.13 7.44
N GLY A 16 -12.28 -8.80 6.32
CA GLY A 16 -13.27 -8.39 5.31
C GLY A 16 -12.73 -7.42 4.27
N TRP A 17 -11.55 -6.82 4.48
CA TRP A 17 -10.90 -5.97 3.48
C TRP A 17 -10.03 -6.78 2.54
N THR A 18 -10.08 -6.51 1.24
CA THR A 18 -9.07 -7.03 0.32
C THR A 18 -7.75 -6.25 0.48
N SER A 19 -6.63 -6.86 0.06
CA SER A 19 -5.34 -6.14 0.01
C SER A 19 -5.40 -4.92 -0.93
N PHE A 20 -6.26 -4.97 -1.96
CA PHE A 20 -6.52 -3.84 -2.86
C PHE A 20 -7.31 -2.71 -2.20
N ASP A 21 -8.22 -3.01 -1.27
CA ASP A 21 -8.96 -1.99 -0.54
C ASP A 21 -8.03 -1.13 0.31
N VAL A 22 -7.06 -1.75 0.98
CA VAL A 22 -6.00 -1.05 1.72
C VAL A 22 -5.22 -0.12 0.80
N VAL A 23 -4.77 -0.64 -0.36
CA VAL A 23 -4.06 0.14 -1.37
C VAL A 23 -4.90 1.31 -1.86
N ASN A 24 -6.19 1.10 -2.14
CA ASN A 24 -7.09 2.13 -2.64
C ASN A 24 -7.33 3.23 -1.60
N LYS A 25 -7.53 2.85 -0.33
CA LYS A 25 -7.70 3.77 0.78
C LYS A 25 -6.47 4.68 0.93
N LEU A 26 -5.27 4.09 0.96
CA LEU A 26 -4.02 4.85 1.05
C LEU A 26 -3.80 5.73 -0.18
N ARG A 27 -4.04 5.20 -1.38
CA ARG A 27 -3.90 5.96 -2.63
C ARG A 27 -4.81 7.18 -2.65
N TYR A 28 -6.07 7.05 -2.19
CA TYR A 28 -7.01 8.17 -2.11
C TYR A 28 -6.54 9.23 -1.11
N ALA A 29 -6.17 8.81 0.11
CA ALA A 29 -5.66 9.71 1.14
C ALA A 29 -4.41 10.47 0.67
N LEU A 30 -3.45 9.78 0.06
CA LEU A 30 -2.22 10.39 -0.46
C LEU A 30 -2.49 11.33 -1.63
N LYS A 31 -3.40 10.98 -2.56
CA LYS A 31 -3.80 11.89 -3.63
C LYS A 31 -4.36 13.20 -3.09
N ALA A 32 -5.22 13.14 -2.07
CA ALA A 32 -5.82 14.31 -1.44
C ALA A 32 -4.76 15.13 -0.69
N LEU A 33 -3.95 14.49 0.15
CA LEU A 33 -2.87 15.13 0.92
C LEU A 33 -1.90 15.91 0.03
N TYR A 34 -1.57 15.34 -1.13
CA TYR A 34 -0.59 15.91 -2.05
C TYR A 34 -1.21 16.70 -3.21
N GLY A 35 -2.53 16.80 -3.33
CA GLY A 35 -3.20 17.52 -4.41
C GLY A 35 -2.89 16.98 -5.82
N VAL A 36 -2.72 15.67 -5.99
CA VAL A 36 -2.32 15.04 -7.27
C VAL A 36 -3.37 14.09 -7.82
N LYS A 37 -3.44 14.01 -9.16
CA LYS A 37 -4.36 13.10 -9.87
C LYS A 37 -3.96 11.63 -9.76
N LYS A 38 -2.66 11.35 -9.67
CA LYS A 38 -2.10 9.99 -9.59
C LYS A 38 -1.10 9.90 -8.44
N PHE A 39 -1.14 8.78 -7.73
CA PHE A 39 -0.17 8.45 -6.68
C PHE A 39 0.13 6.95 -6.77
N LYS A 40 1.41 6.59 -6.78
CA LYS A 40 1.82 5.18 -6.91
C LYS A 40 1.82 4.50 -5.55
N VAL A 41 0.99 3.47 -5.39
CA VAL A 41 0.84 2.65 -4.19
C VAL A 41 0.60 1.21 -4.63
N GLY A 42 1.29 0.26 -4.00
CA GLY A 42 1.13 -1.18 -4.21
C GLY A 42 1.42 -1.97 -2.93
N HIS A 43 1.00 -3.22 -2.86
CA HIS A 43 1.25 -4.12 -1.72
C HIS A 43 2.35 -5.13 -2.06
N ALA A 44 3.11 -5.57 -1.05
CA ALA A 44 4.24 -6.49 -1.21
C ALA A 44 3.92 -7.90 -0.68
N GLY A 45 2.77 -8.41 -1.10
CA GLY A 45 2.16 -9.65 -0.62
C GLY A 45 0.63 -9.51 -0.61
N THR A 46 -0.09 -10.61 -0.75
CA THR A 46 -1.56 -10.61 -0.69
C THR A 46 -2.01 -11.33 0.57
N LEU A 47 -2.93 -10.71 1.29
CA LEU A 47 -3.75 -11.35 2.30
C LEU A 47 -5.17 -11.54 1.76
N ASP A 48 -5.74 -12.72 1.99
CA ASP A 48 -7.13 -13.01 1.68
C ASP A 48 -8.09 -12.02 2.36
N PRO A 49 -9.28 -11.76 1.79
CA PRO A 49 -10.28 -10.91 2.42
C PRO A 49 -10.66 -11.39 3.82
N LEU A 50 -10.62 -12.71 4.06
CA LEU A 50 -10.93 -13.33 5.35
C LEU A 50 -9.70 -13.49 6.27
N ALA A 51 -8.53 -13.00 5.88
CA ALA A 51 -7.36 -12.91 6.74
C ALA A 51 -7.29 -11.51 7.36
N SER A 52 -6.73 -11.38 8.56
CA SER A 52 -6.27 -10.10 9.11
C SER A 52 -4.77 -10.16 9.36
N GLY A 53 -4.14 -9.01 9.61
CA GLY A 53 -2.73 -8.96 9.99
C GLY A 53 -1.87 -8.13 9.05
N LEU A 54 -0.57 -8.30 9.20
CA LEU A 54 0.43 -7.42 8.60
C LEU A 54 0.47 -7.51 7.06
N LEU A 55 0.22 -6.39 6.41
CA LEU A 55 0.36 -6.16 4.98
C LEU A 55 1.41 -5.08 4.72
N LEU A 56 2.45 -5.41 3.94
CA LEU A 56 3.44 -4.43 3.50
C LEU A 56 2.88 -3.61 2.35
N ILE A 57 2.90 -2.29 2.46
CA ILE A 57 2.51 -1.35 1.41
C ILE A 57 3.70 -0.52 0.98
N CYS A 58 3.97 -0.44 -0.31
CA CYS A 58 5.00 0.42 -0.87
C CYS A 58 4.37 1.64 -1.57
N THR A 59 5.02 2.79 -1.46
CA THR A 59 4.65 4.04 -2.14
C THR A 59 5.75 4.52 -3.08
N GLY A 60 5.43 5.41 -4.02
CA GLY A 60 6.44 6.09 -4.86
C GLY A 60 7.39 5.12 -5.56
N LYS A 61 8.71 5.39 -5.48
CA LYS A 61 9.75 4.54 -6.10
C LYS A 61 9.86 3.15 -5.45
N LYS A 62 9.57 3.02 -4.14
CA LYS A 62 9.63 1.74 -3.39
C LYS A 62 8.69 0.67 -3.90
N THR A 63 7.63 1.04 -4.64
CA THR A 63 6.77 0.07 -5.33
C THR A 63 7.50 -0.78 -6.38
N LYS A 64 8.70 -0.39 -6.82
CA LYS A 64 9.53 -1.21 -7.72
C LYS A 64 10.30 -2.31 -6.99
N GLU A 65 10.35 -2.25 -5.66
CA GLU A 65 11.04 -3.24 -4.82
C GLU A 65 10.08 -4.29 -4.26
N ILE A 66 8.78 -4.24 -4.62
CA ILE A 66 7.74 -5.16 -4.17
C ILE A 66 8.14 -6.62 -4.39
N ASP A 67 8.71 -6.93 -5.56
CA ASP A 67 9.11 -8.28 -5.95
C ASP A 67 10.18 -8.88 -5.01
N GLY A 68 10.95 -8.05 -4.30
CA GLY A 68 11.93 -8.51 -3.31
C GLY A 68 11.32 -8.91 -1.97
N PHE A 69 10.05 -8.61 -1.73
CA PHE A 69 9.31 -9.00 -0.52
C PHE A 69 8.31 -10.14 -0.78
N THR A 70 7.93 -10.34 -2.05
CA THR A 70 7.05 -11.44 -2.48
C THR A 70 7.92 -12.63 -2.89
N GLY A 71 7.91 -13.70 -2.09
CA GLY A 71 8.50 -14.99 -2.45
C GLY A 71 7.62 -15.81 -3.38
#